data_AF-A0A957MWY1-F1
#
_entry.id   AF-A0A957MWY1-F1
#
_cell.length_a   1.000
_cell.length_b   1.000
_cell.length_c   1.000
_cell.angle_alpha   90.00
_cell.angle_beta   90.00
_cell.angle_gamma   90.00
#
_symmetry.space_group_name_H-M   'P 1'
#
loop_
_entity.id
_entity.type
_entity.pdbx_description
1 polymer ?
#
loop_
_entity_poly.entity_id
_entity_poly.type
_entity_poly.pdbx_seq_one_letter_code
_entity_poly.pdbx_strand_id
1 'polypeptide(L)'
;MKYGELVQFDPIESVVVLRDADRAGAAQRLVSTYVISAQMAERLNEIVFPHLQYDEPHDNKGLMIVGNYGTGKSHLMSMISAVAENADLLPYLRDASVQEAAAPIAGRFKVFRTEIGGTQMSLRGILTAV
;
A
#
# COMPACT_ATOMS: atom_id res chain seq x y z
N MET A 1 -15.87 -32.21 13.25
CA MET A 1 -15.42 -30.82 13.40
C MET A 1 -13.93 -30.79 13.10
N LYS A 2 -13.52 -30.23 11.97
CA LYS A 2 -12.10 -30.20 11.58
C LYS A 2 -11.48 -28.90 12.05
N TYR A 3 -10.24 -28.94 12.55
CA TYR A 3 -9.52 -27.74 13.01
C TYR A 3 -9.48 -26.61 11.96
N GLY A 4 -9.40 -26.94 10.66
CA GLY A 4 -9.44 -25.95 9.57
C GLY A 4 -10.81 -25.28 9.35
N GLU A 5 -11.88 -25.74 9.99
CA GLU A 5 -13.20 -25.08 9.98
C GLU A 5 -13.32 -24.03 11.10
N LEU A 6 -12.42 -24.07 12.09
CA LEU A 6 -12.42 -23.14 13.22
C LEU A 6 -11.44 -21.98 13.01
N VAL A 7 -10.38 -22.21 12.24
CA VAL A 7 -9.33 -21.22 12.02
C VAL A 7 -8.90 -21.25 10.56
N GLN A 8 -9.32 -20.24 9.80
CA GLN A 8 -8.84 -19.98 8.44
C GLN A 8 -7.70 -18.98 8.51
N PHE A 9 -6.51 -19.41 8.08
CA PHE A 9 -5.37 -18.52 7.88
C PHE A 9 -5.06 -18.45 6.39
N ASP A 10 -5.02 -17.24 5.85
CA ASP A 10 -4.32 -17.02 4.59
C ASP A 10 -2.81 -17.19 4.85
N PRO A 11 -2.09 -18.00 4.07
CA PRO A 11 -0.65 -18.13 4.24
C PRO A 11 0.02 -16.76 4.09
N ILE A 12 0.84 -16.38 5.09
CA ILE A 12 1.57 -15.12 5.07
C ILE A 12 2.65 -15.20 3.99
N GLU A 13 2.61 -14.27 3.05
CA GLU A 13 3.60 -14.15 1.98
C GLU A 13 4.95 -13.76 2.61
N SER A 14 5.95 -14.63 2.47
CA SER A 14 7.24 -14.49 3.17
C SER A 14 8.11 -13.37 2.58
N VAL A 15 7.93 -13.06 1.28
CA VAL A 15 8.61 -11.98 0.57
C VAL A 15 7.61 -11.27 -0.34
N VAL A 16 7.32 -10.01 -0.04
CA VAL A 16 6.51 -9.15 -0.91
C VAL A 16 7.42 -8.44 -1.90
N VAL A 17 7.26 -8.74 -3.19
CA VAL A 17 7.92 -8.02 -4.28
C VAL A 17 7.08 -6.82 -4.65
N LEU A 18 7.64 -5.62 -4.53
CA LEU A 18 6.90 -4.35 -4.70
C LEU A 18 6.28 -4.24 -6.10
N ARG A 19 6.99 -4.74 -7.12
CA ARG A 19 6.54 -4.76 -8.52
C ARG A 19 5.42 -5.77 -8.80
N ASP A 20 5.16 -6.74 -7.94
CA ASP A 20 4.05 -7.68 -8.18
C ASP A 20 2.69 -6.98 -8.11
N ALA A 21 2.60 -5.81 -7.47
CA ALA A 21 1.41 -4.95 -7.48
C ALA A 21 1.04 -4.41 -8.88
N ASP A 22 1.91 -4.53 -9.88
CA ASP A 22 1.59 -4.18 -11.27
C ASP A 22 0.66 -5.23 -11.94
N ARG A 23 0.55 -6.44 -11.36
CA ARG A 23 -0.33 -7.51 -11.87
C ARG A 23 -1.66 -7.47 -11.13
N ALA A 24 -2.76 -7.28 -11.86
CA ALA A 24 -4.11 -7.11 -11.29
C ALA A 24 -4.49 -8.13 -10.19
N GLY A 25 -4.28 -9.44 -10.44
CA GLY A 25 -4.60 -10.48 -9.46
C GLY A 25 -3.69 -10.48 -8.21
N ALA A 26 -2.43 -10.05 -8.35
CA ALA A 26 -1.53 -9.92 -7.21
C ALA A 26 -1.81 -8.63 -6.41
N ALA A 27 -2.17 -7.53 -7.09
CA ALA A 27 -2.58 -6.28 -6.46
C ALA A 27 -3.79 -6.48 -5.52
N GLN A 28 -4.85 -7.13 -6.02
CA GLN A 28 -6.02 -7.45 -5.20
C GLN A 28 -5.66 -8.32 -3.99
N ARG A 29 -4.83 -9.36 -4.20
CA ARG A 29 -4.36 -10.20 -3.09
C ARG A 29 -3.64 -9.36 -2.05
N LEU A 30 -2.66 -8.54 -2.45
CA LEU A 30 -1.87 -7.68 -1.55
C LEU A 30 -2.75 -6.71 -0.76
N VAL A 31 -3.78 -6.12 -1.37
CA VAL A 31 -4.74 -5.27 -0.65
C VAL A 31 -5.55 -6.10 0.36
N SER A 32 -6.09 -7.23 -0.08
CA SER A 32 -6.95 -8.08 0.76
C SER A 32 -6.23 -8.75 1.93
N THR A 33 -4.94 -9.06 1.81
CA THR A 33 -4.18 -9.79 2.85
C THR A 33 -3.44 -8.87 3.80
N TYR A 34 -3.42 -7.55 3.56
CA TYR A 34 -2.79 -6.62 4.48
C TYR A 34 -3.59 -6.50 5.77
N VAL A 35 -2.96 -6.84 6.90
CA VAL A 35 -3.58 -6.73 8.23
C VAL A 35 -3.31 -5.34 8.80
N ILE A 36 -4.38 -4.62 9.10
CA ILE A 36 -4.33 -3.25 9.61
C ILE A 36 -4.54 -3.30 11.12
N SER A 37 -3.54 -2.87 11.90
CA SER A 37 -3.70 -2.65 13.34
C SER A 37 -4.41 -1.31 13.59
N ALA A 38 -5.04 -1.15 14.76
CA ALA A 38 -5.72 0.09 15.12
C ALA A 38 -4.80 1.32 15.00
N GLN A 39 -3.54 1.21 15.45
CA GLN A 39 -2.56 2.29 15.32
C GLN A 39 -2.17 2.55 13.85
N MET A 40 -2.17 1.53 13.00
CA MET A 40 -1.91 1.72 11.57
C MET A 40 -3.09 2.39 10.88
N ALA A 41 -4.33 2.04 11.24
CA ALA A 41 -5.53 2.70 10.73
C ALA A 41 -5.50 4.20 11.05
N GLU A 42 -5.18 4.57 12.29
CA GLU A 42 -5.02 5.97 12.70
C GLU A 42 -3.97 6.69 11.84
N ARG A 43 -2.76 6.11 11.68
CA ARG A 43 -1.71 6.69 10.83
C ARG A 43 -2.12 6.84 9.36
N LEU A 44 -2.83 5.85 8.82
CA LEU A 44 -3.32 5.89 7.45
C LEU A 44 -4.32 7.04 7.26
N ASN A 45 -5.29 7.14 8.17
CA ASN A 45 -6.38 8.09 8.10
C ASN A 45 -5.93 9.52 8.37
N GLU A 46 -5.03 9.73 9.34
CA GLU A 46 -4.65 11.06 9.81
C GLU A 46 -3.40 11.63 9.14
N ILE A 47 -2.54 10.77 8.57
CA ILE A 47 -1.26 11.19 8.00
C ILE A 47 -1.16 10.81 6.53
N VAL A 48 -1.34 9.53 6.19
CA VAL A 48 -1.02 9.04 4.84
C VAL A 48 -1.99 9.59 3.81
N PHE A 49 -3.30 9.34 3.97
CA PHE A 49 -4.28 9.77 2.98
C PHE A 49 -4.43 11.29 2.89
N PRO A 50 -4.39 12.06 4.00
CA PRO A 50 -4.40 13.52 3.93
C PRO A 50 -3.23 14.12 3.14
N HIS A 51 -2.05 13.51 3.20
CA HIS A 51 -0.89 13.96 2.41
C HIS A 51 -0.92 13.50 0.95
N LEU A 52 -1.73 12.50 0.60
CA LEU A 52 -1.85 11.99 -0.75
C LEU A 52 -3.00 12.66 -1.53
N GLN A 53 -4.13 12.94 -0.89
CA GLN A 53 -5.33 13.46 -1.55
C GLN A 53 -5.11 14.84 -2.20
N TYR A 54 -5.92 15.13 -3.24
CA TYR A 54 -5.89 16.38 -4.01
C TYR A 54 -7.23 17.14 -4.04
N ASP A 55 -8.23 16.69 -3.30
CA ASP A 55 -9.56 17.33 -3.24
C ASP A 55 -9.53 18.62 -2.42
N GLU A 56 -8.73 18.65 -1.36
CA GLU A 56 -8.59 19.81 -0.49
C GLU A 56 -7.17 20.37 -0.58
N PRO A 57 -7.01 21.71 -0.74
CA PRO A 57 -5.70 22.34 -0.74
C PRO A 57 -4.97 22.07 0.57
N HIS A 58 -3.78 21.47 0.47
CA HIS A 58 -2.95 21.13 1.62
C HIS A 58 -1.46 21.24 1.25
N ASP A 59 -0.61 21.49 2.25
CA ASP A 59 0.85 21.44 2.10
C ASP A 59 1.30 19.96 2.06
N ASN A 60 1.00 19.30 0.95
CA ASN A 60 1.27 17.87 0.75
C ASN A 60 2.77 17.58 0.70
N LYS A 61 3.19 16.55 1.43
CA LYS A 61 4.60 16.22 1.66
C LYS A 61 4.88 14.79 1.22
N GLY A 62 6.15 14.53 0.92
CA GLY A 62 6.63 13.16 0.73
C GLY A 62 6.51 12.37 2.03
N LEU A 63 6.03 11.13 1.92
CA LEU A 63 5.93 10.20 3.03
C LEU A 63 7.11 9.23 3.01
N MET A 64 7.77 9.05 4.16
CA MET A 64 8.87 8.09 4.31
C MET A 64 8.48 7.02 5.33
N ILE A 65 8.36 5.78 4.86
CA ILE A 65 8.02 4.63 5.71
C ILE A 65 9.31 3.99 6.22
N VAL A 66 9.49 3.96 7.53
CA VAL A 66 10.66 3.37 8.21
C VAL A 66 10.21 2.21 9.08
N GLY A 67 11.02 1.15 9.11
CA GLY A 67 10.75 -0.01 9.96
C GLY A 67 11.70 -1.17 9.69
N ASN A 68 11.75 -2.11 10.63
CA ASN A 68 12.69 -3.23 10.60
C ASN A 68 12.35 -4.26 9.51
N TYR A 69 13.28 -5.15 9.21
CA TYR A 69 13.04 -6.25 8.28
C TYR A 69 11.85 -7.10 8.74
N GLY A 70 10.99 -7.51 7.80
CA GLY A 70 9.82 -8.35 8.09
C GLY A 70 8.61 -7.65 8.72
N THR A 71 8.61 -6.32 8.90
CA THR A 71 7.46 -5.59 9.52
C THR A 71 6.37 -5.18 8.51
N GLY A 72 6.30 -5.81 7.33
CA GLY A 72 5.24 -5.54 6.35
C GLY A 72 5.32 -4.20 5.61
N LYS A 73 6.47 -3.50 5.61
CA LYS A 73 6.61 -2.19 4.93
C LYS A 73 6.28 -2.25 3.43
N SER A 74 6.85 -3.23 2.72
CA SER A 74 6.59 -3.39 1.29
C SER A 74 5.14 -3.76 1.03
N HIS A 75 4.52 -4.56 1.93
CA HIS A 75 3.10 -4.90 1.85
C HIS A 75 2.22 -3.66 2.02
N LEU A 76 2.52 -2.80 3.01
CA LEU A 76 1.87 -1.51 3.22
C LEU A 76 1.99 -0.61 1.97
N MET A 77 3.21 -0.47 1.43
CA MET A 77 3.45 0.32 0.22
C MET A 77 2.68 -0.22 -1.00
N SER A 78 2.66 -1.54 -1.19
CA SER A 78 1.91 -2.18 -2.25
C SER A 78 0.41 -1.99 -2.08
N MET A 79 -0.13 -2.12 -0.87
CA MET A 79 -1.55 -1.88 -0.58
C MET A 79 -1.95 -0.43 -0.90
N ILE A 80 -1.23 0.56 -0.36
CA ILE A 80 -1.54 1.99 -0.58
C ILE A 80 -1.45 2.31 -2.08
N SER A 81 -0.37 1.90 -2.72
CA SER A 81 -0.13 2.23 -4.12
C SER A 81 -1.11 1.52 -5.07
N ALA A 82 -1.50 0.28 -4.78
CA ALA A 82 -2.49 -0.44 -5.58
C ALA A 82 -3.87 0.23 -5.51
N VAL A 83 -4.33 0.64 -4.31
CA VAL A 83 -5.61 1.36 -4.15
C VAL A 83 -5.54 2.73 -4.83
N ALA A 84 -4.44 3.46 -4.66
CA ALA A 84 -4.24 4.75 -5.31
C ALA A 84 -4.28 4.65 -6.85
N GLU A 85 -3.82 3.53 -7.41
CA GLU A 85 -3.81 3.29 -8.86
C GLU A 85 -5.13 2.73 -9.41
N ASN A 86 -5.84 1.92 -8.63
CA ASN A 86 -7.07 1.26 -9.06
C ASN A 86 -8.19 1.34 -8.01
N ALA A 87 -9.25 2.08 -8.32
CA ALA A 87 -10.40 2.27 -7.45
C ALA A 87 -11.19 0.96 -7.18
N ASP A 88 -11.15 -0.01 -8.09
CA ASP A 88 -11.81 -1.30 -7.93
C ASP A 88 -11.23 -2.10 -6.75
N LEU A 89 -10.04 -1.73 -6.27
CA LEU A 89 -9.39 -2.40 -5.15
C LEU A 89 -9.86 -1.88 -3.77
N LEU A 90 -10.53 -0.73 -3.73
CA LEU A 90 -11.01 -0.11 -2.49
C LEU A 90 -11.88 -1.06 -1.64
N PRO A 91 -12.84 -1.84 -2.20
CA PRO A 91 -13.68 -2.75 -1.41
C PRO A 91 -12.93 -3.93 -0.77
N TYR A 92 -11.67 -4.16 -1.11
CA TYR A 92 -10.87 -5.25 -0.56
C TYR A 92 -10.07 -4.85 0.68
N LEU A 93 -10.08 -3.57 1.07
CA LEU A 93 -9.52 -3.13 2.35
C LEU A 93 -10.33 -3.70 3.52
N ARG A 94 -9.67 -4.35 4.47
CA ARG A 94 -10.31 -5.07 5.58
C ARG A 94 -10.65 -4.19 6.80
N ASP A 95 -10.47 -2.88 6.71
CA ASP A 95 -10.84 -1.91 7.76
C ASP A 95 -11.75 -0.83 7.16
N ALA A 96 -12.97 -0.72 7.69
CA ALA A 96 -13.98 0.18 7.16
C ALA A 96 -13.59 1.67 7.26
N SER A 97 -12.90 2.06 8.34
CA SER A 97 -12.44 3.44 8.52
C SER A 97 -11.36 3.81 7.50
N VAL A 98 -10.44 2.88 7.23
CA VAL A 98 -9.39 3.04 6.23
C VAL A 98 -9.99 3.04 4.83
N GLN A 99 -10.98 2.18 4.58
CA GLN A 99 -11.68 2.15 3.29
C GLN A 99 -12.36 3.49 2.99
N GLU A 100 -13.05 4.08 3.97
CA GLU A 100 -13.66 5.40 3.82
C GLU A 100 -12.60 6.49 3.59
N ALA A 101 -11.55 6.52 4.41
CA ALA A 101 -10.49 7.52 4.33
C ALA A 101 -9.62 7.40 3.07
N ALA A 102 -9.55 6.22 2.45
CA ALA A 102 -8.82 5.98 1.20
C ALA A 102 -9.62 6.36 -0.05
N ALA A 103 -10.94 6.55 0.05
CA ALA A 103 -11.79 6.90 -1.09
C ALA A 103 -11.31 8.13 -1.89
N PRO A 104 -10.82 9.22 -1.26
CA PRO A 104 -10.30 10.39 -1.98
C PRO A 104 -9.07 10.12 -2.84
N ILE A 105 -8.32 9.03 -2.61
CA ILE A 105 -7.11 8.70 -3.40
C ILE A 105 -7.34 7.57 -4.40
N ALA A 106 -8.42 6.82 -4.27
CA ALA A 106 -8.62 5.55 -4.97
C ALA A 106 -8.70 5.73 -6.50
N GLY A 107 -7.82 5.07 -7.25
CA GLY A 107 -7.80 5.13 -8.72
C GLY A 107 -7.38 6.47 -9.34
N ARG A 108 -6.80 7.39 -8.56
CA ARG A 108 -6.47 8.75 -9.01
C ARG A 108 -5.00 8.95 -9.35
N PHE A 109 -4.17 7.94 -9.16
CA PHE A 109 -2.72 8.05 -9.31
C PHE A 109 -2.22 7.22 -10.48
N LYS A 110 -1.21 7.76 -11.15
CA LYS A 110 -0.26 6.94 -11.90
C LYS A 110 0.85 6.56 -10.94
N VAL A 111 1.02 5.26 -10.71
CA VAL A 111 1.99 4.77 -9.75
C VAL A 111 3.23 4.30 -10.49
N PHE A 112 4.38 4.71 -9.97
CA PHE A 112 5.67 4.30 -10.47
C PHE A 112 6.42 3.54 -9.38
N ARG A 113 6.60 2.23 -9.55
CA ARG A 113 7.21 1.34 -8.54
C ARG A 113 8.66 1.04 -8.90
N THR A 114 9.60 1.58 -8.12
CA THR A 114 11.04 1.37 -8.34
C THR A 114 11.74 0.90 -7.08
N GLU A 115 12.77 0.08 -7.27
CA GLU A 115 13.68 -0.36 -6.22
C GLU A 115 15.05 0.27 -6.49
N ILE A 116 15.57 0.97 -5.49
CA ILE A 116 16.87 1.63 -5.60
C ILE A 116 17.92 0.71 -4.96
N GLY A 117 18.72 0.06 -5.81
CA GLY A 117 19.88 -0.71 -5.37
C GLY A 117 21.09 0.19 -5.05
N GLY A 118 22.27 -0.41 -4.90
CA GLY A 118 23.52 0.35 -4.79
C GLY A 118 23.80 1.10 -6.09
N THR A 119 23.52 2.41 -6.12
CA THR A 119 23.71 3.26 -7.30
C THR A 119 24.37 4.58 -6.93
N GLN A 120 25.23 5.09 -7.81
CA GLN A 120 25.79 6.44 -7.71
C GLN A 120 24.96 7.49 -8.45
N MET A 121 23.85 7.08 -9.08
CA MET A 121 22.97 7.98 -9.82
C MET A 121 22.19 8.89 -8.86
N SER A 122 21.93 10.13 -9.29
CA SER A 122 21.01 11.02 -8.58
C SER A 122 19.57 10.49 -8.64
N LEU A 123 18.71 10.91 -7.69
CA LEU A 123 17.29 10.55 -7.69
C LEU A 123 16.61 10.85 -9.04
N ARG A 124 16.88 12.02 -9.63
CA ARG A 124 16.37 12.37 -10.97
C ARG A 124 16.82 11.36 -12.01
N GLY A 125 18.09 10.96 -11.98
CA GLY A 125 18.64 9.96 -12.90
C GLY A 125 17.94 8.61 -12.72
N ILE A 126 17.69 8.19 -11.48
CA ILE A 126 16.99 6.94 -11.19
C ILE A 126 15.55 6.97 -11.73
N LEU A 127 14.82 8.07 -11.54
CA LEU A 127 13.41 8.18 -11.94
C LEU A 127 13.21 8.33 -13.45
N THR A 128 14.20 8.87 -14.18
CA THR A 128 14.11 9.10 -15.64
C THR A 128 14.75 8.01 -16.49
N ALA A 129 15.44 7.05 -15.87
CA ALA A 129 16.10 5.94 -16.55
C ALA A 129 15.22 4.71 -16.75
N VAL A 130 13.96 4.74 -16.29
CA VAL A 130 13.02 3.62 -16.32
C VAL A 130 11.98 3.82 -17.40
#